data_AF-A0AAD7RI11-F1
#
_entry.id   AF-A0AAD7RI11-F1
#
_cell.length_a   1.000
_cell.length_b   1.000
_cell.length_c   1.000
_cell.angle_alpha   90.00
_cell.angle_beta   90.00
_cell.angle_gamma   90.00
#
_symmetry.space_group_name_H-M   'P 1'
#
loop_
_entity.id
_entity.type
_entity.pdbx_description
1 polymer ?
#
loop_
_entity_poly.entity_id
_entity_poly.type
_entity_poly.pdbx_seq_one_letter_code
_entity_poly.pdbx_strand_id
1 'polypeptide(L)'
;MWPLTVYEIPMTKVEKLERTVSSYIKKWLGLPRCLSNIGLYGHGALELPVSSLTEEYKCTKVRLNMTLTESQDGMIQAAAPRLATGRKWMPSEAVQQAKSALRHGDIVGQVQHGRGGFGLGASRPTWHKATSTQRRKLVVSQVRHQEEADRCAKAVSQSKQGQWTSWENLEHRKLTWKDLWEMEGRQISFIIRATYDVLPTPKNLHQWLGEDPSCALCQTLATLRHILTGCKSSLSQGRYTWRHNQVLRQLAITLEGRRTTNNALPPPMPRHSKTTPFVRAGQPPAKPSARVEATLLDTARDWRMQVDLEQRLIFPPEIITTNLRPDLVLWSTSQKLLVIVELTVPWEAAVGEAYERKRLKYSDIAAEAEQRGWRAQVLPVEVGCRGFVATSTTKLLKGMGVRGQAFRQAVKSMSEAAERSSSWLWIKRKDPNWAAK
;
A
#
# COMPACT_ATOMS: atom_id res chain seq x y z
N MET A 1 1.00 26.37 -14.68
CA MET A 1 2.26 26.65 -13.95
C MET A 1 2.99 27.91 -14.43
N TRP A 2 2.92 28.29 -15.71
CA TRP A 2 3.59 29.49 -16.24
C TRP A 2 3.44 30.79 -15.41
N PRO A 3 2.24 31.14 -14.88
CA PRO A 3 2.11 32.34 -14.04
C PRO A 3 2.93 32.28 -12.75
N LEU A 4 3.07 31.10 -12.14
CA LEU A 4 3.86 30.90 -10.93
C LEU A 4 5.37 30.94 -11.19
N THR A 5 5.79 30.67 -12.42
CA THR A 5 7.18 30.78 -12.85
C THR A 5 7.56 32.25 -13.01
N VAL A 6 6.76 33.00 -13.78
CA VAL A 6 7.09 34.35 -14.27
C VAL A 6 6.91 35.43 -13.21
N TYR A 7 5.83 35.37 -12.42
CA TYR A 7 5.53 36.46 -11.49
C TYR A 7 6.27 36.33 -10.15
N GLU A 8 6.59 37.48 -9.56
CA GLU A 8 7.13 37.60 -8.21
C GLU A 8 6.00 37.49 -7.20
N ILE A 9 5.75 36.26 -6.75
CA ILE A 9 4.67 35.97 -5.79
C ILE A 9 5.30 35.60 -4.45
N PRO A 10 5.04 36.35 -3.37
CA PRO A 10 5.51 35.96 -2.05
C PRO A 10 4.96 34.60 -1.62
N MET A 11 5.77 33.77 -0.96
CA MET A 11 5.38 32.43 -0.49
C MET A 11 4.09 32.47 0.36
N THR A 12 3.93 33.51 1.18
CA THR A 12 2.73 33.72 2.01
C THR A 12 1.44 33.87 1.20
N LYS A 13 1.51 34.43 -0.03
CA LYS A 13 0.37 34.52 -0.93
C LYS A 13 0.04 33.16 -1.54
N VAL A 14 1.06 32.37 -1.91
CA VAL A 14 0.89 30.99 -2.40
C VAL A 14 0.22 30.11 -1.33
N GLU A 15 0.65 30.23 -0.07
CA GLU A 15 0.03 29.51 1.06
C GLU A 15 -1.43 29.94 1.31
N LYS A 16 -1.77 31.21 1.08
CA LYS A 16 -3.17 31.69 1.13
C LYS A 16 -3.99 31.03 0.02
N LEU A 17 -3.45 30.96 -1.19
CA LEU A 17 -4.11 30.29 -2.33
C LEU A 17 -4.27 28.79 -2.07
N GLU A 18 -3.25 28.11 -1.57
CA GLU A 18 -3.33 26.68 -1.24
C GLU A 18 -4.41 26.41 -0.18
N ARG A 19 -4.57 27.27 0.83
CA ARG A 19 -5.66 27.15 1.81
C ARG A 19 -7.03 27.23 1.15
N THR A 20 -7.22 28.15 0.21
CA THR A 20 -8.46 28.26 -0.56
C THR A 20 -8.69 27.00 -1.39
N VAL A 21 -7.69 26.57 -2.16
CA VAL A 21 -7.75 25.35 -2.98
C VAL A 21 -8.05 24.11 -2.11
N SER A 22 -7.36 23.95 -0.99
CA SER A 22 -7.57 22.87 -0.02
C SER A 22 -9.01 22.85 0.48
N SER A 23 -9.60 24.02 0.75
CA SER A 23 -11.00 24.13 1.21
C SER A 23 -11.98 23.60 0.17
N TYR A 24 -11.81 23.99 -1.11
CA TYR A 24 -12.64 23.51 -2.21
C TYR A 24 -12.45 22.01 -2.46
N ILE A 25 -11.21 21.51 -2.43
CA ILE A 25 -10.92 20.08 -2.59
C ILE A 25 -11.56 19.26 -1.47
N LYS A 26 -11.41 19.69 -0.21
CA LYS A 26 -12.07 19.04 0.93
C LYS A 26 -13.59 19.03 0.76
N LYS A 27 -14.19 20.15 0.33
CA LYS A 27 -15.63 20.22 0.08
C LYS A 27 -16.06 19.24 -1.03
N TRP A 28 -15.33 19.21 -2.14
CA TRP A 28 -15.62 18.34 -3.29
C TRP A 28 -15.52 16.86 -2.93
N LEU A 29 -14.48 16.46 -2.19
CA LEU A 29 -14.28 15.08 -1.72
C LEU A 29 -15.16 14.73 -0.50
N GLY A 30 -16.00 15.66 -0.03
CA GLY A 30 -16.81 15.49 1.16
C GLY A 30 -15.97 15.21 2.41
N LEU A 31 -14.92 15.98 2.67
CA LEU A 31 -13.98 15.82 3.79
C LEU A 31 -14.18 16.93 4.83
N PRO A 32 -13.98 16.65 6.13
CA PRO A 32 -14.13 17.66 7.16
C PRO A 32 -12.95 18.66 7.15
N ARG A 33 -13.20 19.87 7.66
CA ARG A 33 -12.17 20.94 7.75
C ARG A 33 -10.98 20.54 8.64
N CYS A 34 -11.22 19.69 9.64
CA CYS A 34 -10.21 19.21 10.58
C CYS A 34 -9.20 18.23 9.96
N LEU A 35 -9.47 17.70 8.76
CA LEU A 35 -8.51 16.84 8.05
C LEU A 35 -7.22 17.64 7.74
N SER A 36 -6.08 17.08 8.12
CA SER A 36 -4.76 17.61 7.83
C SER A 36 -4.49 17.62 6.32
N ASN A 37 -3.80 18.65 5.83
CA ASN A 37 -3.39 18.72 4.43
C ASN A 37 -2.39 17.61 4.05
N ILE A 38 -1.75 16.96 5.03
CA ILE A 38 -0.93 15.76 4.81
C ILE A 38 -1.76 14.66 4.16
N GLY A 39 -3.02 14.49 4.57
CA GLY A 39 -3.90 13.48 3.97
C GLY A 39 -4.40 13.81 2.57
N LEU A 40 -4.13 15.03 2.08
CA LEU A 40 -4.44 15.44 0.70
C LEU A 40 -3.24 15.38 -0.22
N TYR A 41 -2.06 15.80 0.28
CA TYR A 41 -0.88 16.05 -0.55
C TYR A 41 0.32 15.17 -0.20
N GLY A 42 0.26 14.41 0.90
CA GLY A 42 1.36 13.55 1.34
C GLY A 42 1.37 12.18 0.66
N HIS A 43 2.54 11.55 0.68
CA HIS A 43 2.80 10.21 0.16
C HIS A 43 2.77 9.17 1.29
N GLY A 44 1.72 9.23 2.12
CA GLY A 44 1.52 8.31 3.23
C GLY A 44 0.87 6.99 2.81
N ALA A 45 0.25 6.29 3.78
CA ALA A 45 -0.45 5.03 3.51
C ALA A 45 -1.50 5.14 2.39
N LEU A 46 -2.22 6.26 2.33
CA LEU A 46 -3.15 6.60 1.24
C LEU A 46 -2.64 7.85 0.50
N GLU A 47 -2.28 7.69 -0.77
CA GLU A 47 -1.86 8.78 -1.66
C GLU A 47 -3.01 9.16 -2.59
N LEU A 48 -3.36 10.45 -2.62
CA LEU A 48 -4.32 11.03 -3.57
C LEU A 48 -3.58 11.59 -4.79
N PRO A 49 -4.22 11.64 -5.97
CA PRO A 49 -3.61 12.18 -7.19
C PRO A 49 -3.61 13.72 -7.21
N VAL A 50 -3.48 14.37 -6.05
CA VAL A 50 -3.57 15.82 -5.88
C VAL A 50 -2.22 16.37 -5.44
N SER A 51 -1.67 17.30 -6.21
CA SER A 51 -0.41 17.96 -5.89
C SER A 51 -0.61 19.19 -5.01
N SER A 52 0.31 19.42 -4.09
CA SER A 52 0.38 20.65 -3.29
C SER A 52 0.80 21.83 -4.17
N LEU A 53 0.04 22.93 -4.12
CA LEU A 53 0.38 24.16 -4.85
C LEU A 53 1.69 24.76 -4.35
N THR A 54 1.94 24.71 -3.04
CA THR A 54 3.17 25.21 -2.43
C THR A 54 4.38 24.38 -2.84
N GLU A 55 4.26 23.06 -2.90
CA GLU A 55 5.33 22.18 -3.40
C GLU A 55 5.63 22.44 -4.88
N GLU A 56 4.60 22.51 -5.73
CA GLU A 56 4.76 22.81 -7.16
C GLU A 56 5.40 24.19 -7.37
N TYR A 57 4.99 25.18 -6.58
CA TYR A 57 5.59 26.52 -6.59
C TYR A 57 7.09 26.48 -6.26
N LYS A 58 7.48 25.81 -5.16
CA LYS A 58 8.89 25.65 -4.76
C LYS A 58 9.70 24.96 -5.85
N CYS A 59 9.19 23.84 -6.38
CA CYS A 59 9.85 23.09 -7.45
C CYS A 59 10.07 23.94 -8.71
N THR A 60 9.07 24.73 -9.09
CA THR A 60 9.15 25.61 -10.25
C THR A 60 10.15 26.75 -10.04
N LYS A 61 10.15 27.40 -8.87
CA LYS A 61 11.10 28.48 -8.58
C LYS A 61 12.54 27.97 -8.47
N VAL A 62 12.74 26.80 -7.88
CA VAL A 62 14.05 26.11 -7.84
C VAL A 62 14.54 25.77 -9.25
N ARG A 63 13.66 25.23 -10.11
CA ARG A 63 13.99 24.90 -11.50
C ARG A 63 14.35 26.15 -12.30
N LEU A 64 13.58 27.24 -12.13
CA LEU A 64 13.85 28.51 -12.80
C LEU A 64 15.19 29.09 -12.34
N ASN A 65 15.44 29.11 -11.02
CA ASN A 65 16.70 29.61 -10.45
C ASN A 65 17.89 28.90 -11.09
N MET A 66 17.90 27.57 -11.09
CA MET A 66 18.99 26.80 -11.71
C MET A 66 19.09 27.03 -13.22
N THR A 67 17.97 27.21 -13.92
CA THR A 67 17.99 27.46 -15.38
C THR A 67 18.63 28.79 -15.72
N LEU A 68 18.45 29.82 -14.87
CA LEU A 68 19.07 31.13 -15.06
C LEU A 68 20.54 31.13 -14.60
N THR A 69 20.82 30.62 -13.40
CA THR A 69 22.17 30.67 -12.82
C THR A 69 23.16 29.67 -13.41
N GLU A 70 22.66 28.58 -14.01
CA GLU A 70 23.47 27.54 -14.68
C GLU A 70 23.20 27.51 -16.19
N SER A 71 22.77 28.65 -16.76
CA SER A 71 22.63 28.79 -18.21
C SER A 71 23.97 28.59 -18.91
N GLN A 72 23.95 28.01 -20.11
CA GLN A 72 25.14 27.96 -20.99
C GLN A 72 25.45 29.33 -21.60
N ASP A 73 24.45 30.21 -21.67
CA ASP A 73 24.60 31.58 -22.13
C ASP A 73 25.10 32.46 -20.97
N GLY A 74 26.32 32.99 -21.14
CA GLY A 74 26.96 33.85 -20.15
C GLY A 74 26.23 35.17 -19.89
N MET A 75 25.50 35.71 -20.87
CA MET A 75 24.70 36.93 -20.67
C MET A 75 23.51 36.65 -19.74
N ILE A 76 22.83 35.52 -19.94
CA ILE A 76 21.72 35.09 -19.08
C ILE A 76 22.21 34.82 -17.66
N GLN A 77 23.38 34.19 -17.52
CA GLN A 77 23.97 33.92 -16.21
C GLN A 77 24.35 35.21 -15.48
N ALA A 78 24.97 36.16 -16.17
CA ALA A 78 25.37 37.46 -15.61
C ALA A 78 24.15 38.33 -15.24
N ALA A 79 23.08 38.26 -16.05
CA ALA A 79 21.85 39.01 -15.84
C ALA A 79 20.81 38.27 -14.97
N ALA A 80 21.14 37.11 -14.40
CA ALA A 80 20.19 36.26 -13.69
C ALA A 80 19.56 37.00 -12.49
N PRO A 81 18.25 37.32 -12.51
CA PRO A 81 17.63 38.07 -11.44
C PRO A 81 17.53 37.21 -10.17
N ARG A 82 17.63 37.87 -9.01
CA ARG A 82 17.24 37.24 -7.74
C ARG A 82 15.73 37.06 -7.74
N LEU A 83 15.28 35.80 -7.78
CA LEU A 83 13.86 35.49 -7.77
C LEU A 83 13.20 35.95 -6.45
N ALA A 84 12.33 36.95 -6.52
CA ALA A 84 11.63 37.45 -5.35
C ALA A 84 10.45 36.54 -4.97
N THR A 85 10.61 35.82 -3.85
CA THR A 85 9.59 34.92 -3.26
C THR A 85 9.17 35.37 -1.85
N GLY A 86 9.49 36.61 -1.49
CA GLY A 86 9.32 37.16 -0.14
C GLY A 86 10.43 36.72 0.83
N ARG A 87 10.27 37.06 2.12
CA ARG A 87 11.29 36.80 3.17
C ARG A 87 11.24 35.38 3.75
N LYS A 88 10.12 34.68 3.62
CA LYS A 88 9.87 33.40 4.31
C LYS A 88 10.65 32.23 3.72
N TRP A 89 10.91 32.25 2.42
CA TRP A 89 11.52 31.14 1.70
C TRP A 89 12.22 31.68 0.47
N MET A 90 13.45 31.21 0.21
CA MET A 90 14.28 31.64 -0.91
C MET A 90 14.72 30.47 -1.81
N PRO A 91 14.53 30.56 -3.14
CA PRO A 91 14.91 29.49 -4.06
C PRO A 91 16.41 29.17 -4.06
N SER A 92 17.26 30.18 -3.93
CA SER A 92 18.72 30.02 -3.95
C SER A 92 19.22 29.19 -2.76
N GLU A 93 18.69 29.45 -1.57
CA GLU A 93 19.00 28.70 -0.36
C GLU A 93 18.51 27.25 -0.46
N ALA A 94 17.27 27.05 -0.95
CA ALA A 94 16.73 25.71 -1.19
C ALA A 94 17.57 24.92 -2.21
N VAL A 95 18.04 25.57 -3.29
CA VAL A 95 18.95 24.95 -4.27
C VAL A 95 20.27 24.57 -3.60
N GLN A 96 20.87 25.44 -2.79
CA GLN A 96 22.11 25.15 -2.08
C GLN A 96 21.96 23.99 -1.11
N GLN A 97 20.88 23.97 -0.31
CA GLN A 97 20.58 22.88 0.62
C GLN A 97 20.36 21.55 -0.11
N ALA A 98 19.59 21.55 -1.20
CA ALA A 98 19.35 20.37 -2.01
C ALA A 98 20.64 19.84 -2.68
N LYS A 99 21.48 20.73 -3.22
CA LYS A 99 22.81 20.36 -3.75
C LYS A 99 23.71 19.76 -2.69
N SER A 100 23.72 20.34 -1.48
CA SER A 100 24.48 19.83 -0.35
C SER A 100 24.03 18.42 0.05
N ALA A 101 22.71 18.20 0.18
CA ALA A 101 22.15 16.88 0.47
C ALA A 101 22.49 15.84 -0.61
N LEU A 102 22.45 16.22 -1.89
CA LEU A 102 22.83 15.34 -3.00
C LEU A 102 24.32 15.00 -2.99
N ARG A 103 25.20 15.97 -2.70
CA ARG A 103 26.64 15.72 -2.51
C ARG A 103 26.90 14.80 -1.31
N HIS A 104 26.18 14.99 -0.21
CA HIS A 104 26.26 14.11 0.94
C HIS A 104 25.81 12.68 0.58
N GLY A 105 24.72 12.53 -0.18
CA GLY A 105 24.27 11.24 -0.69
C GLY A 105 25.30 10.55 -1.59
N ASP A 106 26.06 11.30 -2.38
CA ASP A 106 27.18 10.76 -3.16
C ASP A 106 28.32 10.22 -2.28
N ILE A 107 28.60 10.87 -1.13
CA ILE A 107 29.62 10.43 -0.16
C ILE A 107 29.17 9.18 0.57
N VAL A 108 27.92 9.18 1.06
CA VAL A 108 27.31 8.02 1.75
C VAL A 108 27.20 6.83 0.78
N GLY A 109 27.06 7.10 -0.51
CA GLY A 109 26.93 6.09 -1.55
C GLY A 109 25.53 5.47 -1.60
N GLN A 110 25.39 4.40 -2.40
CA GLN A 110 24.14 3.66 -2.47
C GLN A 110 23.95 2.85 -1.19
N VAL A 111 23.02 3.28 -0.35
CA VAL A 111 22.62 2.54 0.85
C VAL A 111 21.75 1.35 0.44
N GLN A 112 21.94 0.21 1.08
CA GLN A 112 21.12 -0.97 0.83
C GLN A 112 19.66 -0.67 1.22
N HIS A 113 18.74 -0.72 0.25
CA HIS A 113 17.31 -0.73 0.52
C HIS A 113 16.77 -2.16 0.45
N GLY A 114 16.38 -2.71 1.60
CA GLY A 114 15.81 -4.05 1.72
C GLY A 114 16.85 -5.17 1.61
N ARG A 115 16.43 -6.37 1.20
CA ARG A 115 17.28 -7.58 1.17
C ARG A 115 18.03 -7.80 -0.16
N GLY A 116 17.97 -6.84 -1.08
CA GLY A 116 18.53 -6.98 -2.43
C GLY A 116 20.05 -6.89 -2.52
N GLY A 117 20.79 -6.58 -1.44
CA GLY A 117 22.24 -6.38 -1.50
C GLY A 117 22.66 -5.08 -2.21
N PHE A 118 23.96 -4.78 -2.19
CA PHE A 118 24.54 -3.61 -2.85
C PHE A 118 24.54 -3.78 -4.38
N GLY A 119 24.08 -2.77 -5.12
CA GLY A 119 24.19 -2.72 -6.59
C GLY A 119 23.02 -3.27 -7.41
N LEU A 120 21.96 -3.79 -6.78
CA LEU A 120 20.77 -4.35 -7.46
C LEU A 120 19.65 -3.33 -7.76
N GLY A 121 19.90 -2.04 -7.57
CA GLY A 121 18.98 -0.95 -7.91
C GLY A 121 19.30 -0.30 -9.25
N ALA A 122 18.31 0.33 -9.89
CA ALA A 122 18.56 1.18 -11.06
C ALA A 122 19.57 2.27 -10.66
N SER A 123 20.72 2.31 -11.35
CA SER A 123 21.77 3.31 -11.11
C SER A 123 21.21 4.71 -11.36
N ARG A 124 20.69 5.37 -10.33
CA ARG A 124 20.41 6.81 -10.39
C ARG A 124 21.76 7.50 -10.61
N PRO A 125 21.87 8.43 -11.56
CA PRO A 125 23.12 9.14 -11.76
C PRO A 125 23.49 9.85 -10.46
N THR A 126 24.68 9.58 -9.95
CA THR A 126 25.26 10.32 -8.83
C THR A 126 25.39 11.79 -9.23
N TRP A 127 25.32 12.69 -8.25
CA TRP A 127 25.36 14.13 -8.49
C TRP A 127 26.61 14.55 -9.29
N HIS A 128 27.76 13.95 -8.99
CA HIS A 128 29.00 14.20 -9.72
C HIS A 128 28.99 13.73 -11.18
N LYS A 129 28.33 12.61 -11.50
CA LYS A 129 28.23 12.07 -12.88
C LYS A 129 27.05 12.63 -13.69
N ALA A 130 26.15 13.37 -13.05
CA ALA A 130 24.97 13.90 -13.69
C ALA A 130 25.27 15.08 -14.62
N THR A 131 24.65 15.08 -15.81
CA THR A 131 24.64 16.23 -16.73
C THR A 131 23.87 17.41 -16.13
N SER A 132 24.00 18.62 -16.69
CA SER A 132 23.27 19.82 -16.21
C SER A 132 21.75 19.60 -16.12
N THR A 133 21.15 18.99 -17.14
CA THR A 133 19.72 18.66 -17.14
C THR A 133 19.35 17.59 -16.11
N GLN A 134 20.21 16.59 -15.90
CA GLN A 134 20.02 15.59 -14.85
C GLN A 134 20.15 16.21 -13.46
N ARG A 135 21.13 17.10 -13.23
CA ARG A 135 21.33 17.84 -11.99
C ARG A 135 20.09 18.66 -11.60
N ARG A 136 19.50 19.39 -12.56
CA ARG A 136 18.23 20.11 -12.33
C ARG A 136 17.10 19.17 -11.89
N LYS A 137 16.97 18.00 -12.53
CA LYS A 137 15.96 17.00 -12.13
C LYS A 137 16.24 16.44 -10.73
N LEU A 138 17.49 16.14 -10.40
CA LEU A 138 17.90 15.66 -9.08
C LEU A 138 17.59 16.69 -8.00
N VAL A 139 17.94 17.96 -8.18
CA VAL A 139 17.65 19.03 -7.21
C VAL A 139 16.15 19.19 -7.00
N VAL A 140 15.35 19.24 -8.07
CA VAL A 140 13.88 19.33 -7.92
C VAL A 140 13.34 18.10 -7.18
N SER A 141 13.82 16.89 -7.49
CA SER A 141 13.39 15.68 -6.77
C SER A 141 13.81 15.69 -5.30
N GLN A 142 14.98 16.26 -4.98
CA GLN A 142 15.47 16.39 -3.61
C GLN A 142 14.61 17.39 -2.82
N VAL A 143 14.19 18.50 -3.44
CA VAL A 143 13.27 19.45 -2.80
C VAL A 143 11.93 18.78 -2.50
N ARG A 144 11.36 18.00 -3.43
CA ARG A 144 10.13 17.23 -3.15
C ARG A 144 10.32 16.25 -2.00
N HIS A 145 11.45 15.55 -1.98
CA HIS A 145 11.79 14.63 -0.90
C HIS A 145 11.88 15.35 0.46
N GLN A 146 12.44 16.56 0.52
CA GLN A 146 12.48 17.37 1.74
C GLN A 146 11.08 17.79 2.18
N GLU A 147 10.23 18.27 1.27
CA GLU A 147 8.84 18.61 1.58
C GLU A 147 8.06 17.40 2.13
N GLU A 148 8.28 16.21 1.54
CA GLU A 148 7.64 14.99 2.02
C GLU A 148 8.20 14.53 3.37
N ALA A 149 9.50 14.68 3.61
CA ALA A 149 10.11 14.40 4.90
C ALA A 149 9.52 15.29 6.01
N ASP A 150 9.31 16.59 5.73
CA ASP A 150 8.68 17.52 6.66
C ASP A 150 7.22 17.13 6.95
N ARG A 151 6.47 16.71 5.92
CA ARG A 151 5.11 16.17 6.10
C ARG A 151 5.11 14.91 6.94
N CYS A 152 6.03 13.98 6.68
CA CYS A 152 6.16 12.74 7.43
C CYS A 152 6.48 13.03 8.91
N ALA A 153 7.45 13.90 9.19
CA ALA A 153 7.78 14.33 10.55
C ALA A 153 6.57 14.93 11.28
N LYS A 154 5.80 15.78 10.60
CA LYS A 154 4.56 16.35 11.14
C LYS A 154 3.42 15.33 11.26
N ALA A 155 3.41 14.28 10.44
CA ALA A 155 2.44 13.19 10.55
C ALA A 155 2.71 12.36 11.80
N VAL A 156 3.97 12.02 12.08
CA VAL A 156 4.37 11.27 13.28
C VAL A 156 3.91 11.99 14.56
N SER A 157 3.95 13.33 14.59
CA SER A 157 3.48 14.11 15.74
C SER A 157 1.95 14.18 15.87
N GLN A 158 1.17 13.64 14.91
CA GLN A 158 -0.29 13.62 14.95
C GLN A 158 -0.80 12.28 15.48
N SER A 159 -1.06 12.18 16.78
CA SER A 159 -1.49 10.94 17.45
C SER A 159 -2.71 10.23 16.86
N LYS A 160 -3.57 10.96 16.15
CA LYS A 160 -4.80 10.44 15.52
C LYS A 160 -4.67 10.29 14.01
N GLN A 161 -4.49 11.40 13.30
CA GLN A 161 -4.40 11.40 11.83
C GLN A 161 -3.07 10.83 11.33
N GLY A 162 -2.05 10.77 12.18
CA GLY A 162 -0.74 10.20 11.87
C GLY A 162 -0.60 8.71 12.20
N GLN A 163 -1.63 8.03 12.70
CA GLN A 163 -1.51 6.61 13.11
C GLN A 163 -1.02 5.69 11.99
N TRP A 164 -1.21 6.08 10.73
CA TRP A 164 -0.72 5.32 9.59
C TRP A 164 0.81 5.26 9.50
N THR A 165 1.54 6.15 10.17
CA THR A 165 3.02 6.14 10.16
C THR A 165 3.59 4.94 10.92
N SER A 166 2.82 4.33 11.82
CA SER A 166 3.23 3.11 12.56
C SER A 166 2.75 1.82 11.89
N TRP A 167 2.13 1.90 10.72
CA TRP A 167 1.65 0.71 10.03
C TRP A 167 2.79 0.03 9.30
N GLU A 168 3.09 -1.19 9.72
CA GLU A 168 4.12 -2.01 9.09
C GLU A 168 3.50 -3.13 8.25
N ASN A 169 4.25 -3.63 7.28
CA ASN A 169 3.87 -4.76 6.44
C ASN A 169 2.55 -4.57 5.65
N LEU A 170 2.14 -3.33 5.41
CA LEU A 170 1.01 -2.96 4.56
C LEU A 170 1.51 -2.28 3.28
N GLU A 171 0.85 -2.57 2.17
CA GLU A 171 1.11 -1.92 0.89
C GLU A 171 0.49 -0.51 0.87
N HIS A 172 1.23 0.45 0.33
CA HIS A 172 0.72 1.81 0.10
C HIS A 172 -0.40 1.78 -0.94
N ARG A 173 -1.47 2.50 -0.66
CA ARG A 173 -2.61 2.63 -1.57
C ARG A 173 -2.55 3.96 -2.30
N LYS A 174 -2.23 3.91 -3.59
CA LYS A 174 -2.20 5.09 -4.45
C LYS A 174 -3.46 5.15 -5.31
N LEU A 175 -4.25 6.20 -5.13
CA LEU A 175 -5.41 6.49 -5.98
C LEU A 175 -4.96 7.32 -7.18
N THR A 176 -5.38 6.92 -8.37
CA THR A 176 -5.19 7.71 -9.59
C THR A 176 -6.40 8.62 -9.84
N TRP A 177 -6.26 9.59 -10.75
CA TRP A 177 -7.42 10.37 -11.20
C TRP A 177 -8.53 9.49 -11.77
N LYS A 178 -8.16 8.43 -12.49
CA LYS A 178 -9.11 7.44 -13.00
C LYS A 178 -9.88 6.78 -11.87
N ASP A 179 -9.19 6.33 -10.83
CA ASP A 179 -9.85 5.70 -9.67
C ASP A 179 -10.80 6.70 -8.96
N LEU A 180 -10.38 7.95 -8.78
CA LEU A 180 -11.26 8.98 -8.18
C LEU A 180 -12.52 9.25 -9.00
N TRP A 181 -12.45 9.17 -10.33
CA TRP A 181 -13.62 9.36 -11.20
C TRP A 181 -14.53 8.13 -11.25
N GLU A 182 -13.98 6.92 -11.11
CA GLU A 182 -14.74 5.66 -11.11
C GLU A 182 -15.39 5.35 -9.76
N MET A 183 -14.81 5.83 -8.66
CA MET A 183 -15.32 5.59 -7.31
C MET A 183 -16.55 6.46 -7.00
N GLU A 184 -17.50 5.90 -6.26
CA GLU A 184 -18.61 6.67 -5.72
C GLU A 184 -18.10 7.71 -4.69
N GLY A 185 -18.64 8.93 -4.72
CA GLY A 185 -18.18 10.02 -3.82
C GLY A 185 -18.25 9.66 -2.33
N ARG A 186 -19.23 8.84 -1.93
CA ARG A 186 -19.34 8.33 -0.54
C ARG A 186 -18.20 7.38 -0.19
N GLN A 187 -17.78 6.55 -1.14
CA GLN A 187 -16.67 5.62 -0.97
C GLN A 187 -15.35 6.38 -0.80
N ILE A 188 -15.08 7.37 -1.65
CA ILE A 188 -13.89 8.24 -1.55
C ILE A 188 -13.84 8.98 -0.20
N SER A 189 -14.96 9.58 0.19
CA SER A 189 -15.08 10.25 1.48
C SER A 189 -14.84 9.27 2.64
N PHE A 190 -15.40 8.07 2.56
CA PHE A 190 -15.22 7.04 3.58
C PHE A 190 -13.76 6.63 3.74
N ILE A 191 -13.06 6.23 2.66
CA ILE A 191 -11.68 5.73 2.77
C ILE A 191 -10.72 6.79 3.32
N ILE A 192 -10.84 8.04 2.87
CA ILE A 192 -10.00 9.13 3.37
C ILE A 192 -10.32 9.38 4.85
N ARG A 193 -11.60 9.55 5.20
CA ARG A 193 -11.99 9.82 6.59
C ARG A 193 -11.66 8.67 7.54
N ALA A 194 -11.77 7.43 7.07
CA ALA A 194 -11.41 6.24 7.83
C ALA A 194 -9.91 6.17 8.07
N THR A 195 -9.10 6.41 7.03
CA THR A 195 -7.63 6.38 7.08
C THR A 195 -7.10 7.34 8.15
N TYR A 196 -7.63 8.56 8.18
CA TYR A 196 -7.18 9.62 9.09
C TYR A 196 -8.00 9.72 10.39
N ASP A 197 -8.90 8.77 10.68
CA ASP A 197 -9.80 8.76 11.85
C ASP A 197 -10.52 10.12 12.07
N VAL A 198 -11.14 10.62 11.01
CA VAL A 198 -12.01 11.81 11.01
C VAL A 198 -13.44 11.47 10.59
N LEU A 199 -13.82 10.20 10.69
CA LEU A 199 -15.22 9.78 10.60
C LEU A 199 -16.00 10.27 11.84
N PRO A 200 -17.30 10.61 11.71
CA PRO A 200 -18.15 11.00 12.83
C PRO A 200 -18.54 9.76 13.66
N THR A 201 -17.56 9.17 14.34
CA THR A 201 -17.76 8.14 15.37
C THR A 201 -18.33 8.80 16.62
N PRO A 202 -19.11 8.12 17.46
CA PRO A 202 -19.56 8.67 18.75
C PRO A 202 -18.42 9.27 19.56
N LYS A 203 -17.25 8.61 19.63
CA LYS A 203 -16.06 9.20 20.29
C LYS A 203 -15.60 10.51 19.64
N ASN A 204 -15.60 10.60 18.31
CA ASN A 204 -15.18 11.81 17.60
C ASN A 204 -16.23 12.92 17.74
N LEU A 205 -17.51 12.58 17.71
CA LEU A 205 -18.61 13.50 17.93
C LEU A 205 -18.63 14.03 19.36
N HIS A 206 -18.35 13.19 20.36
CA HIS A 206 -18.11 13.63 21.73
C HIS A 206 -16.98 14.67 21.80
N GLN A 207 -15.85 14.40 21.13
CA GLN A 207 -14.74 15.34 21.09
C GLN A 207 -15.08 16.67 20.39
N TRP A 208 -15.94 16.65 19.36
CA TRP A 208 -16.25 17.84 18.56
C TRP A 208 -17.45 18.64 19.05
N LEU A 209 -18.44 17.97 19.64
CA LEU A 209 -19.77 18.49 19.94
C LEU A 209 -20.28 18.13 21.36
N GLY A 210 -19.56 17.29 22.11
CA GLY A 210 -19.98 16.86 23.45
C GLY A 210 -21.08 15.78 23.48
N GLU A 211 -21.38 15.15 22.34
CA GLU A 211 -22.35 14.04 22.25
C GLU A 211 -21.95 12.81 23.08
N ASP A 212 -22.87 11.87 23.32
CA ASP A 212 -22.56 10.61 24.01
C ASP A 212 -21.55 9.75 23.20
N PRO A 213 -20.40 9.35 23.79
CA PRO A 213 -19.38 8.57 23.10
C PRO A 213 -19.71 7.07 22.97
N SER A 214 -20.89 6.63 23.43
CA SER A 214 -21.26 5.22 23.50
C SER A 214 -21.70 4.61 22.16
N CYS A 215 -21.49 3.31 22.03
CA CYS A 215 -21.93 2.53 20.87
C CYS A 215 -23.43 2.26 20.95
N ALA A 216 -24.17 2.60 19.89
CA ALA A 216 -25.60 2.33 19.79
C ALA A 216 -25.99 0.83 19.94
N LEU A 217 -25.05 -0.11 19.71
CA LEU A 217 -25.34 -1.55 19.73
C LEU A 217 -24.89 -2.26 21.01
N CYS A 218 -23.84 -1.78 21.67
CA CYS A 218 -23.25 -2.48 22.82
C CYS A 218 -22.92 -1.56 24.01
N GLN A 219 -23.23 -0.27 23.90
CA GLN A 219 -23.07 0.73 24.95
C GLN A 219 -21.64 0.94 25.47
N THR A 220 -20.62 0.42 24.78
CA THR A 220 -19.21 0.70 25.08
C THR A 220 -18.66 1.87 24.25
N LEU A 221 -17.50 2.40 24.62
CA LEU A 221 -16.85 3.52 23.92
C LEU A 221 -16.67 3.25 22.41
N ALA A 222 -17.40 3.99 21.57
CA ALA A 222 -17.43 3.77 20.13
C ALA A 222 -16.36 4.57 19.38
N THR A 223 -15.14 4.02 19.41
CA THR A 223 -14.05 4.39 18.49
C THR A 223 -14.29 3.85 17.07
N LEU A 224 -13.51 4.33 16.08
CA LEU A 224 -13.54 3.75 14.73
C LEU A 224 -13.11 2.26 14.76
N ARG A 225 -12.06 1.93 15.51
CA ARG A 225 -11.60 0.55 15.72
C ARG A 225 -12.70 -0.33 16.30
N HIS A 226 -13.40 0.17 17.31
CA HIS A 226 -14.54 -0.50 17.92
C HIS A 226 -15.61 -0.82 16.86
N ILE A 227 -16.06 0.17 16.10
CA ILE A 227 -17.14 -0.02 15.11
C ILE A 227 -16.72 -1.00 14.02
N LEU A 228 -15.50 -0.87 13.47
CA LEU A 228 -15.08 -1.67 12.33
C LEU A 228 -14.57 -3.07 12.69
N THR A 229 -14.11 -3.33 13.92
CA THR A 229 -13.47 -4.61 14.26
C THR A 229 -13.75 -5.13 15.66
N GLY A 230 -14.18 -4.28 16.60
CA GLY A 230 -14.18 -4.60 18.04
C GLY A 230 -15.54 -4.66 18.73
N CYS A 231 -16.64 -4.40 18.03
CA CYS A 231 -17.96 -4.37 18.65
C CYS A 231 -18.48 -5.80 18.86
N LYS A 232 -18.75 -6.16 20.13
CA LYS A 232 -19.24 -7.49 20.53
C LYS A 232 -20.58 -7.82 19.86
N SER A 233 -21.52 -6.88 19.83
CA SER A 233 -22.82 -7.06 19.17
C SER A 233 -22.68 -7.23 17.65
N SER A 234 -21.76 -6.48 17.01
CA SER A 234 -21.50 -6.67 15.58
C SER A 234 -20.83 -8.01 15.27
N LEU A 235 -19.98 -8.50 16.18
CA LEU A 235 -19.36 -9.82 16.07
C LEU A 235 -20.41 -10.94 16.18
N SER A 236 -21.28 -10.91 17.19
CA SER A 236 -22.32 -11.93 17.37
C SER A 236 -23.35 -11.94 16.24
N GLN A 237 -23.63 -10.77 15.65
CA GLN A 237 -24.49 -10.65 14.46
C GLN A 237 -23.82 -11.12 13.17
N GLY A 238 -22.54 -11.51 13.18
CA GLY A 238 -21.84 -11.99 11.98
C GLY A 238 -21.44 -10.91 10.99
N ARG A 239 -21.43 -9.63 11.37
CA ARG A 239 -21.09 -8.51 10.47
C ARG A 239 -19.65 -8.60 9.96
N TYR A 240 -18.72 -8.94 10.85
CA TYR A 240 -17.32 -9.08 10.51
C TYR A 240 -17.06 -10.34 9.67
N THR A 241 -17.80 -11.42 9.94
CA THR A 241 -17.81 -12.63 9.11
C THR A 241 -18.31 -12.33 7.69
N TRP A 242 -19.36 -11.52 7.56
CA TRP A 242 -19.84 -11.08 6.25
C TRP A 242 -18.75 -10.31 5.48
N ARG A 243 -18.10 -9.31 6.09
CA ARG A 243 -16.96 -8.60 5.45
C ARG A 243 -15.84 -9.56 5.08
N HIS A 244 -15.47 -10.44 6.02
CA HIS A 244 -14.43 -11.43 5.81
C HIS A 244 -14.70 -12.27 4.56
N ASN A 245 -15.93 -12.78 4.44
CA ASN A 245 -16.33 -13.63 3.31
C ASN A 245 -16.31 -12.86 1.98
N GLN A 246 -16.58 -11.54 1.97
CA GLN A 246 -16.43 -10.74 0.75
C GLN A 246 -14.98 -10.69 0.26
N VAL A 247 -14.01 -10.58 1.18
CA VAL A 247 -12.58 -10.61 0.83
C VAL A 247 -12.14 -12.01 0.44
N LEU A 248 -12.57 -13.03 1.18
CA LEU A 248 -12.26 -14.44 0.90
C LEU A 248 -12.75 -14.86 -0.48
N ARG A 249 -13.94 -14.42 -0.90
CA ARG A 249 -14.46 -14.64 -2.26
C ARG A 249 -13.51 -14.10 -3.33
N GLN A 250 -12.98 -12.89 -3.17
CA GLN A 250 -12.05 -12.31 -4.16
C GLN A 250 -10.72 -13.07 -4.22
N LEU A 251 -10.22 -13.51 -3.06
CA LEU A 251 -9.02 -14.35 -2.97
C LEU A 251 -9.26 -15.71 -3.66
N ALA A 252 -10.37 -16.36 -3.36
CA ALA A 252 -10.76 -17.64 -3.93
C ALA A 252 -10.88 -17.57 -5.46
N ILE A 253 -11.59 -16.58 -6.00
CA ILE A 253 -11.72 -16.38 -7.46
C ILE A 253 -10.34 -16.25 -8.12
N THR A 254 -9.44 -15.48 -7.51
CA THR A 254 -8.09 -15.26 -8.04
C THR A 254 -7.27 -16.55 -8.06
N LEU A 255 -7.26 -17.28 -6.95
CA LEU A 255 -6.48 -18.52 -6.82
C LEU A 255 -7.07 -19.65 -7.67
N GLU A 256 -8.39 -19.76 -7.75
CA GLU A 256 -9.08 -20.76 -8.56
C GLU A 256 -8.81 -20.57 -10.05
N GLY A 257 -8.85 -19.33 -10.53
CA GLY A 257 -8.49 -19.01 -11.91
C GLY A 257 -7.05 -19.45 -12.22
N ARG A 258 -6.10 -19.12 -11.33
CA ARG A 258 -4.69 -19.52 -11.53
C ARG A 258 -4.50 -21.04 -11.44
N ARG A 259 -5.14 -21.72 -10.48
CA ARG A 259 -5.12 -23.18 -10.32
C ARG A 259 -5.60 -23.88 -11.58
N THR A 260 -6.75 -23.46 -12.10
CA THR A 260 -7.36 -24.04 -13.30
C THR A 260 -6.46 -23.88 -14.52
N THR A 261 -5.93 -22.67 -14.75
CA THR A 261 -4.95 -22.43 -15.83
C THR A 261 -3.70 -23.29 -15.65
N ASN A 262 -3.21 -23.44 -14.42
CA ASN A 262 -2.02 -24.25 -14.15
C ASN A 262 -2.26 -25.73 -14.41
N ASN A 263 -3.38 -26.29 -13.95
CA ASN A 263 -3.70 -27.71 -14.13
C ASN A 263 -3.95 -28.07 -15.60
N ALA A 264 -4.37 -27.12 -16.43
CA ALA A 264 -4.52 -27.31 -17.88
C ALA A 264 -3.18 -27.33 -18.64
N LEU A 265 -2.06 -26.96 -18.00
CA LEU A 265 -0.74 -27.02 -18.64
C LEU A 265 -0.25 -28.48 -18.75
N PRO A 266 0.66 -28.78 -19.71
CA PRO A 266 1.31 -30.07 -19.78
C PRO A 266 1.99 -30.47 -18.46
N PRO A 267 2.17 -31.79 -18.22
CA PRO A 267 2.88 -32.29 -17.05
C PRO A 267 4.23 -31.59 -16.89
N PRO A 268 4.68 -31.32 -15.66
CA PRO A 268 5.98 -30.72 -15.43
C PRO A 268 7.04 -31.66 -16.02
N MET A 269 7.77 -31.21 -17.05
CA MET A 269 8.93 -31.98 -17.52
C MET A 269 9.95 -32.07 -16.38
N PRO A 270 10.61 -33.23 -16.19
CA PRO A 270 11.70 -33.33 -15.23
C PRO A 270 12.73 -32.26 -15.58
N ARG A 271 13.13 -31.47 -14.58
CA ARG A 271 14.19 -30.48 -14.74
C ARG A 271 15.47 -31.25 -15.08
N HIS A 272 15.77 -31.42 -16.36
CA HIS A 272 17.13 -31.69 -16.77
C HIS A 272 17.97 -30.51 -16.27
N SER A 273 18.95 -30.83 -15.42
CA SER A 273 20.02 -29.93 -15.05
C SER A 273 20.47 -29.24 -16.32
N LYS A 274 20.20 -27.93 -16.45
CA LYS A 274 20.80 -27.14 -17.52
C LYS A 274 22.30 -27.15 -17.21
N THR A 275 23.03 -28.05 -17.86
CA THR A 275 24.49 -27.99 -17.94
C THR A 275 24.83 -26.55 -18.29
N THR A 276 25.59 -25.88 -17.42
CA THR A 276 26.09 -24.54 -17.70
C THR A 276 26.83 -24.62 -19.03
N PRO A 277 26.37 -23.93 -20.09
CA PRO A 277 27.04 -24.01 -21.37
C PRO A 277 28.48 -23.50 -21.20
N PHE A 278 29.45 -24.30 -21.64
CA PHE A 278 30.87 -23.94 -21.61
C PHE A 278 31.07 -22.65 -22.42
N VAL A 279 31.51 -21.58 -21.76
CA VAL A 279 31.84 -20.32 -22.41
C VAL A 279 33.30 -20.42 -22.87
N ARG A 280 33.55 -20.38 -24.19
CA ARG A 280 34.91 -20.39 -24.74
C ARG A 280 35.65 -19.10 -24.35
N ALA A 281 36.98 -19.20 -24.18
CA ALA A 281 37.83 -18.05 -23.89
C ALA A 281 37.64 -16.95 -24.95
N GLY A 282 37.39 -15.71 -24.50
CA GLY A 282 37.15 -14.55 -25.35
C GLY A 282 35.68 -14.26 -25.72
N GLN A 283 34.73 -15.15 -25.40
CA GLN A 283 33.30 -14.87 -25.58
C GLN A 283 32.71 -14.14 -24.34
N PRO A 284 31.98 -13.03 -24.52
CA PRO A 284 31.27 -12.39 -23.41
C PRO A 284 30.16 -13.33 -22.91
N PRO A 285 30.01 -13.53 -21.59
CA PRO A 285 28.96 -14.37 -21.06
C PRO A 285 27.60 -13.83 -21.49
N ALA A 286 26.70 -14.73 -21.93
CA ALA A 286 25.32 -14.36 -22.22
C ALA A 286 24.71 -13.71 -20.98
N LYS A 287 24.08 -12.54 -21.14
CA LYS A 287 23.39 -11.87 -20.02
C LYS A 287 22.42 -12.89 -19.41
N PRO A 288 22.48 -13.18 -18.11
CA PRO A 288 21.55 -14.11 -17.49
C PRO A 288 20.15 -13.59 -17.76
N SER A 289 19.33 -14.37 -18.48
CA SER A 289 17.91 -14.08 -18.54
C SER A 289 17.39 -14.12 -17.10
N ALA A 290 16.56 -13.14 -16.73
CA ALA A 290 15.99 -13.09 -15.39
C ALA A 290 15.35 -14.45 -15.10
N ARG A 291 15.90 -15.20 -14.15
CA ARG A 291 15.34 -16.49 -13.73
C ARG A 291 13.94 -16.17 -13.19
N VAL A 292 12.91 -16.60 -13.93
CA VAL A 292 11.55 -16.62 -13.39
C VAL A 292 11.57 -17.65 -12.27
N GLU A 293 11.53 -17.20 -11.02
CA GLU A 293 11.42 -18.08 -9.86
C GLU A 293 10.21 -18.99 -10.05
N ALA A 294 10.43 -20.30 -9.94
CA ALA A 294 9.34 -21.27 -10.03
C ALA A 294 8.36 -21.04 -8.88
N THR A 295 7.08 -21.04 -9.21
CA THR A 295 6.00 -20.75 -8.29
C THR A 295 5.54 -22.05 -7.62
N LEU A 296 4.85 -21.94 -6.49
CA LEU A 296 4.36 -23.10 -5.75
C LEU A 296 3.43 -23.97 -6.59
N LEU A 297 2.57 -23.36 -7.41
CA LEU A 297 1.65 -24.11 -8.26
C LEU A 297 2.35 -24.80 -9.44
N ASP A 298 3.53 -24.35 -9.86
CA ASP A 298 4.23 -24.92 -11.00
C ASP A 298 4.73 -26.36 -10.72
N THR A 299 4.78 -26.79 -9.45
CA THR A 299 5.29 -28.11 -9.04
C THR A 299 4.37 -29.27 -9.41
N ALA A 300 3.07 -29.02 -9.60
CA ALA A 300 2.08 -30.07 -9.88
C ALA A 300 0.97 -29.58 -10.82
N ARG A 301 0.14 -30.49 -11.31
CA ARG A 301 -0.99 -30.22 -12.22
C ARG A 301 -2.32 -30.79 -11.72
N ASP A 302 -2.30 -31.46 -10.58
CA ASP A 302 -3.45 -32.07 -9.91
C ASP A 302 -3.90 -31.25 -8.69
N TRP A 303 -3.56 -29.96 -8.64
CA TRP A 303 -3.91 -29.11 -7.51
C TRP A 303 -5.41 -29.06 -7.32
N ARG A 304 -5.87 -29.39 -6.12
CA ARG A 304 -7.24 -29.23 -5.65
C ARG A 304 -7.32 -28.05 -4.69
N MET A 305 -8.47 -27.39 -4.65
CA MET A 305 -8.73 -26.27 -3.75
C MET A 305 -10.09 -26.41 -3.10
N GLN A 306 -10.17 -26.06 -1.83
CA GLN A 306 -11.41 -25.88 -1.08
C GLN A 306 -11.36 -24.55 -0.34
N VAL A 307 -12.53 -23.92 -0.18
CA VAL A 307 -12.66 -22.63 0.48
C VAL A 307 -13.83 -22.70 1.46
N ASP A 308 -13.68 -22.17 2.67
CA ASP A 308 -14.74 -22.08 3.68
C ASP A 308 -15.68 -20.91 3.35
N LEU A 309 -16.44 -21.07 2.26
CA LEU A 309 -17.45 -20.14 1.79
C LEU A 309 -18.75 -20.89 1.52
N GLU A 310 -19.86 -20.42 2.10
CA GLU A 310 -21.24 -20.91 1.91
C GLU A 310 -21.44 -22.40 2.28
N GLN A 311 -20.73 -23.30 1.60
CA GLN A 311 -20.52 -24.68 1.98
C GLN A 311 -19.37 -24.77 2.99
N ARG A 312 -19.62 -25.48 4.09
CA ARG A 312 -18.64 -25.68 5.16
C ARG A 312 -17.46 -26.49 4.62
N LEU A 313 -16.25 -25.96 4.74
CA LEU A 313 -15.04 -26.66 4.34
C LEU A 313 -14.84 -27.91 5.21
N ILE A 314 -14.66 -29.05 4.56
CA ILE A 314 -14.30 -30.33 5.17
C ILE A 314 -12.86 -30.62 4.77
N PHE A 315 -11.95 -30.63 5.75
CA PHE A 315 -10.54 -30.85 5.48
C PHE A 315 -10.33 -32.21 4.78
N PRO A 316 -9.47 -32.30 3.76
CA PRO A 316 -9.28 -33.55 3.02
C PRO A 316 -8.85 -34.70 3.95
N PRO A 317 -9.69 -35.75 4.12
CA PRO A 317 -9.41 -36.83 5.07
C PRO A 317 -8.21 -37.69 4.65
N GLU A 318 -7.85 -37.67 3.36
CA GLU A 318 -6.63 -38.29 2.81
C GLU A 318 -5.33 -37.66 3.35
N ILE A 319 -5.41 -36.47 3.93
CA ILE A 319 -4.29 -35.78 4.57
C ILE A 319 -4.39 -35.96 6.08
N ILE A 320 -5.39 -35.32 6.69
CA ILE A 320 -5.65 -35.32 8.14
C ILE A 320 -7.16 -35.24 8.38
N THR A 321 -7.62 -35.97 9.39
CA THR A 321 -8.97 -35.80 9.95
C THR A 321 -8.91 -34.75 11.05
N THR A 322 -9.47 -33.56 10.81
CA THR A 322 -9.48 -32.46 11.79
C THR A 322 -10.81 -31.74 11.80
N ASN A 323 -11.15 -31.17 12.97
CA ASN A 323 -12.30 -30.29 13.15
C ASN A 323 -11.98 -28.81 12.86
N LEU A 324 -10.69 -28.48 12.68
CA LEU A 324 -10.27 -27.14 12.32
C LEU A 324 -10.67 -26.82 10.88
N ARG A 325 -11.06 -25.56 10.69
CA ARG A 325 -11.59 -25.02 9.44
C ARG A 325 -10.76 -23.81 9.05
N PRO A 326 -9.68 -24.02 8.28
CA PRO A 326 -9.01 -22.91 7.63
C PRO A 326 -9.90 -22.32 6.54
N ASP A 327 -9.66 -21.04 6.21
CA ASP A 327 -10.47 -20.35 5.21
C ASP A 327 -10.27 -20.89 3.80
N LEU A 328 -9.08 -21.40 3.48
CA LEU A 328 -8.76 -22.00 2.18
C LEU A 328 -7.66 -23.06 2.30
N VAL A 329 -7.84 -24.18 1.59
CA VAL A 329 -6.85 -25.27 1.49
C VAL A 329 -6.56 -25.56 0.04
N LEU A 330 -5.28 -25.65 -0.31
CA LEU A 330 -4.78 -26.12 -1.60
C LEU A 330 -3.89 -27.35 -1.38
N TRP A 331 -4.08 -28.40 -2.17
CA TRP A 331 -3.24 -29.59 -2.05
C TRP A 331 -3.04 -30.31 -3.38
N SER A 332 -1.95 -31.06 -3.48
CA SER A 332 -1.63 -31.95 -4.61
C SER A 332 -1.28 -33.31 -4.04
N THR A 333 -2.04 -34.34 -4.42
CA THR A 333 -1.85 -35.71 -3.96
C THR A 333 -0.61 -36.33 -4.59
N SER A 334 -0.33 -36.03 -5.87
CA SER A 334 0.83 -36.56 -6.59
C SER A 334 2.17 -36.11 -6.00
N GLN A 335 2.27 -34.86 -5.55
CA GLN A 335 3.49 -34.29 -4.96
C GLN A 335 3.47 -34.28 -3.43
N LYS A 336 2.38 -34.78 -2.82
CA LYS A 336 2.09 -34.68 -1.37
C LYS A 336 2.34 -33.28 -0.81
N LEU A 337 1.80 -32.24 -1.47
CA LEU A 337 1.92 -30.85 -1.02
C LEU A 337 0.60 -30.38 -0.42
N LEU A 338 0.68 -29.67 0.71
CA LEU A 338 -0.44 -29.05 1.39
C LEU A 338 -0.14 -27.57 1.65
N VAL A 339 -1.10 -26.71 1.35
CA VAL A 339 -1.06 -25.28 1.65
C VAL A 339 -2.33 -24.89 2.36
N ILE A 340 -2.19 -24.40 3.59
CA ILE A 340 -3.27 -23.90 4.42
C ILE A 340 -3.20 -22.38 4.40
N VAL A 341 -4.28 -21.73 3.96
CA VAL A 341 -4.39 -20.28 3.92
C VAL A 341 -5.47 -19.84 4.89
N GLU A 342 -5.10 -18.96 5.82
CA GLU A 342 -6.03 -18.34 6.77
C GLU A 342 -6.08 -16.84 6.49
N LEU A 343 -7.26 -16.34 6.12
CA LEU A 343 -7.50 -14.93 5.90
C LEU A 343 -7.88 -14.25 7.22
N THR A 344 -7.42 -13.03 7.42
CA THR A 344 -7.91 -12.17 8.49
C THR A 344 -8.10 -10.75 7.99
N VAL A 345 -9.14 -10.09 8.49
CA VAL A 345 -9.43 -8.68 8.19
C VAL A 345 -9.29 -7.83 9.46
N PRO A 346 -8.06 -7.55 9.92
CA PRO A 346 -7.81 -6.90 11.20
C PRO A 346 -7.87 -5.37 11.09
N TRP A 347 -7.72 -4.71 12.24
CA TRP A 347 -7.30 -3.30 12.26
C TRP A 347 -5.85 -3.21 11.76
N GLU A 348 -5.52 -2.16 11.00
CA GLU A 348 -4.24 -2.04 10.27
C GLU A 348 -3.02 -2.16 11.20
N ALA A 349 -3.07 -1.52 12.37
CA ALA A 349 -1.97 -1.60 13.35
C ALA A 349 -1.80 -2.99 14.00
N ALA A 350 -2.79 -3.88 13.85
CA ALA A 350 -2.79 -5.23 14.44
C ALA A 350 -2.47 -6.34 13.42
N VAL A 351 -2.02 -5.98 12.21
CA VAL A 351 -1.71 -6.94 11.14
C VAL A 351 -0.57 -7.89 11.55
N GLY A 352 0.51 -7.38 12.15
CA GLY A 352 1.64 -8.19 12.61
C GLY A 352 1.23 -9.21 13.68
N GLU A 353 0.53 -8.76 14.72
CA GLU A 353 0.01 -9.62 15.79
C GLU A 353 -0.96 -10.69 15.25
N ALA A 354 -1.81 -10.32 14.28
CA ALA A 354 -2.74 -11.25 13.64
C ALA A 354 -1.99 -12.36 12.89
N TYR A 355 -0.95 -12.00 12.13
CA TYR A 355 -0.12 -12.93 11.38
C TYR A 355 0.51 -14.00 12.29
N GLU A 356 1.18 -13.57 13.36
CA GLU A 356 1.87 -14.49 14.29
C GLU A 356 0.90 -15.46 14.96
N ARG A 357 -0.20 -14.93 15.50
CA ARG A 357 -1.23 -15.73 16.19
C ARG A 357 -1.85 -16.79 15.27
N LYS A 358 -2.13 -16.45 14.01
CA LYS A 358 -2.75 -17.38 13.05
C LYS A 358 -1.76 -18.42 12.53
N ARG A 359 -0.49 -18.05 12.35
CA ARG A 359 0.57 -18.98 11.99
C ARG A 359 0.70 -20.09 13.04
N LEU A 360 0.70 -19.72 14.32
CA LEU A 360 0.81 -20.67 15.43
C LEU A 360 -0.40 -21.62 15.50
N LYS A 361 -1.62 -21.11 15.28
CA LYS A 361 -2.86 -21.90 15.36
C LYS A 361 -2.86 -23.16 14.47
N TYR A 362 -2.26 -23.10 13.29
CA TYR A 362 -2.24 -24.22 12.33
C TYR A 362 -0.90 -24.94 12.27
N SER A 363 0.06 -24.60 13.15
CA SER A 363 1.37 -25.22 13.17
C SER A 363 1.30 -26.72 13.50
N ASP A 364 0.43 -27.11 14.42
CA ASP A 364 0.22 -28.51 14.81
C ASP A 364 -0.32 -29.36 13.64
N ILE A 365 -1.28 -28.83 12.86
CA ILE A 365 -1.81 -29.52 11.66
C ILE A 365 -0.72 -29.67 10.62
N ALA A 366 0.11 -28.64 10.41
CA ALA A 366 1.20 -28.73 9.45
C ALA A 366 2.22 -29.80 9.88
N ALA A 367 2.57 -29.86 11.16
CA ALA A 367 3.47 -30.88 11.70
C ALA A 367 2.88 -32.30 11.57
N GLU A 368 1.59 -32.50 11.85
CA GLU A 368 0.93 -33.79 11.67
C GLU A 368 0.89 -34.22 10.19
N ALA A 369 0.72 -33.26 9.27
CA ALA A 369 0.71 -33.54 7.83
C ALA A 369 2.11 -33.98 7.39
N GLU A 370 3.14 -33.33 7.91
CA GLU A 370 4.55 -33.69 7.71
C GLU A 370 4.88 -35.09 8.21
N GLN A 371 4.37 -35.48 9.38
CA GLN A 371 4.52 -36.86 9.88
C GLN A 371 3.87 -37.90 8.96
N ARG A 372 2.80 -37.54 8.25
CA ARG A 372 2.13 -38.39 7.24
C ARG A 372 2.78 -38.31 5.84
N GLY A 373 3.94 -37.65 5.74
CA GLY A 373 4.72 -37.55 4.51
C GLY A 373 4.25 -36.48 3.54
N TRP A 374 3.44 -35.51 4.00
CA TRP A 374 3.06 -34.32 3.22
C TRP A 374 4.02 -33.16 3.51
N ARG A 375 4.26 -32.28 2.55
CA ARG A 375 4.94 -31.01 2.81
C ARG A 375 3.89 -29.93 3.01
N ALA A 376 3.74 -29.47 4.24
CA ALA A 376 2.71 -28.52 4.62
C ALA A 376 3.25 -27.09 4.73
N GLN A 377 2.48 -26.11 4.27
CA GLN A 377 2.77 -24.69 4.45
C GLN A 377 1.55 -23.96 5.01
N VAL A 378 1.74 -23.28 6.14
CA VAL A 378 0.73 -22.39 6.73
C VAL A 378 1.02 -20.96 6.30
N LEU A 379 0.09 -20.35 5.56
CA LEU A 379 0.20 -19.02 5.00
C LEU A 379 -0.95 -18.13 5.51
N PRO A 380 -0.80 -17.49 6.68
CA PRO A 380 -1.72 -16.43 7.09
C PRO A 380 -1.63 -15.25 6.13
N VAL A 381 -2.78 -14.70 5.79
CA VAL A 381 -2.90 -13.55 4.90
C VAL A 381 -3.84 -12.51 5.49
N GLU A 382 -3.44 -11.24 5.38
CA GLU A 382 -4.16 -10.13 5.99
C GLU A 382 -4.55 -9.07 4.96
N VAL A 383 -5.76 -8.55 5.12
CA VAL A 383 -6.22 -7.34 4.44
C VAL A 383 -6.82 -6.44 5.51
N GLY A 384 -6.24 -5.27 5.74
CA GLY A 384 -6.73 -4.31 6.73
C GLY A 384 -8.20 -3.97 6.49
N CYS A 385 -8.95 -3.73 7.55
CA CYS A 385 -10.38 -3.47 7.48
C CYS A 385 -10.74 -2.25 6.62
N ARG A 386 -9.83 -1.29 6.44
CA ARG A 386 -9.99 -0.12 5.57
C ARG A 386 -9.57 -0.40 4.12
N GLY A 387 -9.11 -1.61 3.81
CA GLY A 387 -8.71 -2.04 2.47
C GLY A 387 -7.21 -1.98 2.19
N PHE A 388 -6.34 -1.81 3.18
CA PHE A 388 -4.89 -1.87 2.97
C PHE A 388 -4.43 -3.32 2.94
N VAL A 389 -3.88 -3.77 1.81
CA VAL A 389 -3.47 -5.18 1.64
C VAL A 389 -2.10 -5.39 2.28
N ALA A 390 -1.95 -6.47 3.06
CA ALA A 390 -0.69 -6.80 3.70
C ALA A 390 0.32 -7.46 2.74
N THR A 391 1.60 -7.35 3.09
CA THR A 391 2.69 -7.99 2.35
C THR A 391 2.60 -9.51 2.36
N SER A 392 1.97 -10.12 3.37
CA SER A 392 1.66 -11.56 3.43
C SER A 392 0.77 -11.98 2.25
N THR A 393 -0.30 -11.22 1.99
CA THR A 393 -1.21 -11.41 0.86
C THR A 393 -0.50 -11.23 -0.47
N THR A 394 0.34 -10.21 -0.61
CA THR A 394 1.11 -10.00 -1.86
C THR A 394 2.15 -11.10 -2.08
N LYS A 395 2.79 -11.60 -1.00
CA LYS A 395 3.69 -12.75 -1.04
C LYS A 395 2.96 -14.03 -1.42
N LEU A 396 1.76 -14.29 -0.90
CA LEU A 396 0.94 -15.45 -1.28
C LEU A 396 0.62 -15.42 -2.77
N LEU A 397 0.02 -14.31 -3.26
CA LEU A 397 -0.29 -14.15 -4.68
C LEU A 397 0.94 -14.36 -5.56
N LYS A 398 2.09 -13.82 -5.11
CA LYS A 398 3.34 -14.04 -5.82
C LYS A 398 3.81 -15.50 -5.75
N GLY A 399 3.73 -16.14 -4.58
CA GLY A 399 4.07 -17.56 -4.40
C GLY A 399 3.22 -18.48 -5.28
N MET A 400 1.95 -18.13 -5.50
CA MET A 400 1.01 -18.86 -6.37
C MET A 400 1.16 -18.53 -7.86
N GLY A 401 2.10 -17.65 -8.23
CA GLY A 401 2.37 -17.30 -9.63
C GLY A 401 1.43 -16.26 -10.23
N VAL A 402 0.64 -15.55 -9.42
CA VAL A 402 -0.11 -14.39 -9.89
C VAL A 402 0.88 -13.23 -10.12
N ARG A 403 0.93 -12.70 -11.34
CA ARG A 403 1.89 -11.66 -11.77
C ARG A 403 1.22 -10.60 -12.63
N GLY A 404 1.94 -9.51 -12.89
CA GLY A 404 1.54 -8.48 -13.87
C GLY A 404 0.19 -7.84 -13.58
N GLN A 405 -0.65 -7.74 -14.61
CA GLN A 405 -1.99 -7.13 -14.52
C GLN A 405 -2.92 -7.93 -13.59
N ALA A 406 -2.88 -9.26 -13.65
CA ALA A 406 -3.70 -10.11 -12.77
C ALA A 406 -3.37 -9.88 -11.28
N PHE A 407 -2.08 -9.70 -10.96
CA PHE A 407 -1.67 -9.36 -9.59
C PHE A 407 -2.23 -8.00 -9.14
N ARG A 408 -2.11 -6.97 -9.98
CA ARG A 408 -2.64 -5.64 -9.67
C ARG A 408 -4.16 -5.67 -9.49
N GLN A 409 -4.86 -6.40 -10.35
CA GLN A 409 -6.31 -6.56 -10.27
C GLN A 409 -6.72 -7.31 -8.99
N ALA A 410 -6.05 -8.40 -8.63
CA ALA A 410 -6.35 -9.16 -7.42
C ALA A 410 -6.17 -8.31 -6.15
N VAL A 411 -5.06 -7.57 -6.05
CA VAL A 411 -4.82 -6.65 -4.93
C VAL A 411 -5.90 -5.56 -4.87
N LYS A 412 -6.25 -4.96 -6.02
CA LYS A 412 -7.32 -3.95 -6.11
C LYS A 412 -8.68 -4.53 -5.67
N SER A 413 -9.08 -5.68 -6.20
CA SER A 413 -10.35 -6.33 -5.87
C SER A 413 -10.47 -6.70 -4.39
N MET A 414 -9.42 -7.25 -3.77
CA MET A 414 -9.43 -7.56 -2.32
C MET A 414 -9.46 -6.29 -1.46
N SER A 415 -8.69 -5.27 -1.84
CA SER A 415 -8.71 -3.94 -1.20
C SER A 415 -10.11 -3.32 -1.24
N GLU A 416 -10.74 -3.30 -2.41
CA GLU A 416 -12.07 -2.73 -2.60
C GLU A 416 -13.16 -3.52 -1.87
N ALA A 417 -13.08 -4.85 -1.86
CA ALA A 417 -14.02 -5.69 -1.10
C ALA A 417 -13.97 -5.35 0.39
N ALA A 418 -12.78 -5.31 0.99
CA ALA A 418 -12.61 -4.96 2.40
C ALA A 418 -13.13 -3.54 2.72
N GLU A 419 -12.79 -2.57 1.88
CA GLU A 419 -13.21 -1.18 2.02
C GLU A 419 -14.73 -1.01 1.89
N ARG A 420 -15.32 -1.52 0.81
CA ARG A 420 -16.77 -1.38 0.54
C ARG A 420 -17.59 -2.06 1.62
N SER A 421 -17.18 -3.26 2.03
CA SER A 421 -17.82 -3.96 3.13
C SER A 421 -17.70 -3.18 4.45
N SER A 422 -16.54 -2.60 4.76
CA SER A 422 -16.39 -1.75 5.94
C SER A 422 -17.18 -0.44 5.87
N SER A 423 -17.29 0.16 4.69
CA SER A 423 -18.16 1.32 4.44
C SER A 423 -19.62 0.96 4.70
N TRP A 424 -20.05 -0.22 4.28
CA TRP A 424 -21.39 -0.73 4.56
C TRP A 424 -21.62 -0.96 6.05
N LEU A 425 -20.67 -1.61 6.75
CA LEU A 425 -20.72 -1.78 8.20
C LEU A 425 -20.80 -0.42 8.92
N TRP A 426 -20.04 0.55 8.43
CA TRP A 426 -20.06 1.92 8.94
C TRP A 426 -21.44 2.58 8.77
N ILE A 427 -22.05 2.46 7.59
CA ILE A 427 -23.40 2.99 7.34
C ILE A 427 -24.41 2.34 8.29
N LYS A 428 -24.33 1.02 8.48
CA LYS A 428 -25.23 0.22 9.32
C LYS A 428 -24.86 0.19 10.80
N ARG A 429 -23.87 0.97 11.25
CA ARG A 429 -23.34 0.90 12.63
C ARG A 429 -24.36 1.15 13.76
N LYS A 430 -25.47 1.83 13.46
CA LYS A 430 -26.55 2.11 14.42
C LYS A 430 -27.76 1.17 14.26
N ASP A 431 -27.81 0.39 13.19
CA ASP A 431 -28.92 -0.51 12.90
C ASP A 431 -28.86 -1.71 13.84
N PRO A 432 -29.86 -1.98 14.68
CA PRO A 432 -29.84 -3.15 15.57
C PRO A 432 -30.00 -4.47 14.79
N ASN A 433 -30.65 -4.43 13.62
CA ASN A 433 -30.96 -5.62 12.84
C ASN A 433 -29.94 -5.79 11.72
N TRP A 434 -29.26 -6.93 11.69
CA TRP A 434 -28.32 -7.27 10.62
C TRP A 434 -28.95 -8.27 9.66
N ALA A 435 -29.47 -7.76 8.54
CA ALA A 435 -29.78 -8.56 7.37
C ALA A 435 -28.65 -8.33 6.35
N ALA A 436 -27.85 -9.37 6.10
CA ALA A 436 -26.88 -9.34 5.01
C ALA A 436 -27.67 -9.22 3.69
N LYS A 437 -27.39 -8.17 2.90
CA LYS A 437 -27.89 -8.06 1.52
C LYS A 437 -26.99 -8.86 0.58
#